data_AF-A0A1C6ITI9-F1
#
_entry.id   AF-A0A1C6ITI9-F1
#
_cell.length_a   1.000
_cell.length_b   1.000
_cell.length_c   1.000
_cell.angle_alpha   90.00
_cell.angle_beta   90.00
_cell.angle_gamma   90.00
#
_symmetry.space_group_name_H-M   'P 1'
#
loop_
_entity.id
_entity.type
_entity.pdbx_description
1 polymer ?
#
loop_
_entity_poly.entity_id
_entity_poly.type
_entity_poly.pdbx_seq_one_letter_code
_entity_poly.pdbx_strand_id
1 'polypeptide(L)'
;MTTITPKLVQTKIYKTGQTRGADDDVIYQNRVGRNSTVLIPYHEFEKCKKAPTQNGIYENGYIILISPEEYFDEAIKQSLSQKALVLGKNLLVFYETRQQWRNFPPLNGWKPASARNSPLGGQYVARVPATTSENESKIIRGFNTSKMKGAGIRVYEYADAETIKMCKFQLEYLFWSCKDINELIREYNMDEALVKERINKITHNAQSKGLADQDQLIKERIIDKEGYTICPLCLKHISARGFCSRIQQAEGRNVPDLTVTEVSLFHIRELRTGEFNHKPYNLGWGHHHCNVVVKDSGIDATLEWMREVIARNDAL
;
A
#
# COMPACT_ATOMS: atom_id res chain seq x y z
N MET A 1 24.25 -2.02 -18.51
CA MET A 1 24.80 -2.06 -17.14
C MET A 1 24.37 -3.36 -16.50
N THR A 2 25.30 -4.22 -16.13
CA THR A 2 25.00 -5.46 -15.39
C THR A 2 24.40 -5.08 -14.04
N THR A 3 23.15 -5.47 -13.82
CA THR A 3 22.47 -5.24 -12.55
C THR A 3 23.06 -6.13 -11.46
N ILE A 4 23.80 -5.54 -10.52
CA ILE A 4 24.48 -6.29 -9.45
C ILE A 4 23.54 -6.68 -8.29
N THR A 5 22.52 -5.88 -7.99
CA THR A 5 21.50 -6.24 -6.98
C THR A 5 20.67 -7.44 -7.47
N PRO A 6 20.47 -8.50 -6.67
CA PRO A 6 19.74 -9.69 -7.12
C PRO A 6 18.33 -9.37 -7.68
N LYS A 7 17.92 -10.07 -8.73
CA LYS A 7 16.66 -9.79 -9.46
C LYS A 7 15.40 -9.86 -8.58
N LEU A 8 15.35 -10.79 -7.63
CA LEU A 8 14.23 -10.91 -6.70
C LEU A 8 14.15 -9.70 -5.74
N VAL A 9 15.29 -9.22 -5.27
CA VAL A 9 15.40 -8.01 -4.44
C VAL A 9 14.94 -6.79 -5.24
N GLN A 10 15.40 -6.62 -6.48
CA GLN A 10 14.95 -5.54 -7.36
C GLN A 10 13.45 -5.58 -7.61
N THR A 11 12.90 -6.77 -7.82
CA THR A 11 11.45 -6.96 -8.02
C THR A 11 10.67 -6.53 -6.78
N LYS A 12 11.17 -6.85 -5.57
CA LYS A 12 10.57 -6.41 -4.31
C LYS A 12 10.61 -4.89 -4.17
N ILE A 13 11.79 -4.28 -4.38
CA ILE A 13 11.98 -2.82 -4.35
C ILE A 13 11.08 -2.13 -5.39
N TYR A 14 10.98 -2.67 -6.60
CA TYR A 14 10.10 -2.13 -7.64
C TYR A 14 8.63 -2.15 -7.18
N LYS A 15 8.17 -3.30 -6.65
CA LYS A 15 6.79 -3.51 -6.18
C LYS A 15 6.41 -2.65 -4.97
N THR A 16 7.37 -2.09 -4.21
CA THR A 16 7.04 -1.21 -3.07
C THR A 16 6.33 0.06 -3.50
N GLY A 17 6.64 0.56 -4.70
CA GLY A 17 5.98 1.71 -5.30
C GLY A 17 4.57 1.40 -5.83
N GLN A 18 4.09 0.16 -5.72
CA GLN A 18 2.77 -0.27 -6.16
C GLN A 18 1.81 -0.46 -4.97
N THR A 19 0.51 -0.30 -5.23
CA THR A 19 -0.56 -0.59 -4.28
C THR A 19 -0.79 -2.08 -4.06
N ARG A 20 -1.60 -2.41 -3.04
CA ARG A 20 -2.06 -3.78 -2.79
C ARG A 20 -2.88 -4.31 -3.99
N GLY A 21 -3.07 -5.63 -4.03
CA GLY A 21 -4.00 -6.23 -4.98
C GLY A 21 -5.43 -5.72 -4.77
N ALA A 22 -6.19 -5.62 -5.84
CA ALA A 22 -7.60 -5.27 -5.79
C ALA A 22 -8.39 -6.26 -6.65
N ASP A 23 -9.47 -6.80 -6.07
CA ASP A 23 -10.35 -7.74 -6.76
C ASP A 23 -11.24 -7.04 -7.78
N ASP A 24 -11.84 -7.83 -8.66
CA ASP A 24 -12.68 -7.34 -9.75
C ASP A 24 -13.96 -6.67 -9.29
N ASP A 25 -14.40 -7.00 -8.07
CA ASP A 25 -15.63 -6.52 -7.46
C ASP A 25 -15.45 -5.20 -6.71
N VAL A 26 -14.23 -4.66 -6.59
CA VAL A 26 -14.00 -3.36 -5.94
C VAL A 26 -13.76 -2.23 -6.96
N ILE A 27 -13.83 -0.99 -6.48
CA ILE A 27 -13.59 0.21 -7.31
C ILE A 27 -12.09 0.52 -7.49
N TYR A 28 -11.22 -0.15 -6.75
CA TYR A 28 -9.78 0.14 -6.74
C TYR A 28 -9.04 -0.48 -7.93
N GLN A 29 -7.97 0.18 -8.36
CA GLN A 29 -7.06 -0.33 -9.38
C GLN A 29 -6.12 -1.38 -8.78
N ASN A 30 -5.90 -2.46 -9.53
CA ASN A 30 -5.00 -3.55 -9.13
C ASN A 30 -3.54 -3.23 -9.50
N ARG A 31 -2.63 -3.25 -8.50
CA ARG A 31 -1.16 -3.17 -8.68
C ARG A 31 -0.68 -1.98 -9.52
N VAL A 32 -1.24 -0.80 -9.29
CA VAL A 32 -0.80 0.46 -9.93
C VAL A 32 0.15 1.25 -9.04
N GLY A 33 0.77 2.30 -9.56
CA GLY A 33 1.65 3.18 -8.78
C GLY A 33 0.91 3.84 -7.62
N ARG A 34 1.57 4.00 -6.47
CA ARG A 34 1.02 4.68 -5.28
C ARG A 34 0.73 6.16 -5.47
N ASN A 35 1.21 6.75 -6.57
CA ASN A 35 0.91 8.12 -6.94
C ASN A 35 -0.28 8.25 -7.91
N SER A 36 -0.96 7.15 -8.25
CA SER A 36 -2.14 7.15 -9.14
C SER A 36 -3.31 7.97 -8.56
N THR A 37 -4.36 8.19 -9.36
CA THR A 37 -5.57 8.91 -8.93
C THR A 37 -6.09 8.35 -7.60
N VAL A 38 -6.31 9.24 -6.64
CA VAL A 38 -6.73 8.86 -5.29
C VAL A 38 -8.25 8.86 -5.16
N LEU A 39 -8.82 7.81 -4.56
CA LEU A 39 -10.23 7.78 -4.18
C LEU A 39 -10.36 8.16 -2.71
N ILE A 40 -11.13 9.22 -2.45
CA ILE A 40 -11.36 9.76 -1.10
C ILE A 40 -12.86 9.61 -0.77
N PRO A 41 -13.22 8.82 0.25
CA PRO A 41 -14.59 8.82 0.77
C PRO A 41 -15.00 10.22 1.24
N TYR A 42 -16.25 10.64 0.98
CA TYR A 42 -16.72 11.98 1.30
C TYR A 42 -16.56 12.34 2.79
N HIS A 43 -16.84 11.40 3.69
CA HIS A 43 -16.66 11.58 5.13
C HIS A 43 -15.19 11.79 5.55
N GLU A 44 -14.22 11.38 4.72
CA GLU A 44 -12.78 11.62 4.94
C GLU A 44 -12.25 12.86 4.20
N PHE A 45 -13.09 13.57 3.43
CA PHE A 45 -12.66 14.68 2.58
C PHE A 45 -11.89 15.76 3.35
N GLU A 46 -12.39 16.22 4.49
CA GLU A 46 -11.70 17.28 5.24
C GLU A 46 -10.30 16.85 5.72
N LYS A 47 -10.14 15.58 6.07
CA LYS A 47 -8.86 14.98 6.49
C LYS A 47 -7.89 14.81 5.32
N CYS A 48 -8.41 14.60 4.12
CA CYS A 48 -7.63 14.18 2.95
C CYS A 48 -7.67 15.14 1.76
N LYS A 49 -8.31 16.31 1.87
CA LYS A 49 -8.40 17.30 0.77
C LYS A 49 -7.06 17.86 0.32
N LYS A 50 -6.01 17.70 1.15
CA LYS A 50 -4.62 18.05 0.83
C LYS A 50 -3.77 16.79 0.86
N ALA A 51 -2.95 16.62 -0.17
CA ALA A 51 -1.90 15.61 -0.18
C ALA A 51 -0.83 15.90 0.91
N PRO A 52 -0.12 14.88 1.41
CA PRO A 52 0.92 15.05 2.44
C PRO A 52 2.14 15.83 1.94
N THR A 53 2.32 15.89 0.62
CA THR A 53 3.48 16.48 -0.07
C THR A 53 3.00 17.33 -1.25
N GLN A 54 3.93 17.81 -2.09
CA GLN A 54 3.62 18.54 -3.32
C GLN A 54 2.67 19.74 -3.10
N ASN A 55 2.90 20.51 -2.04
CA ASN A 55 2.08 21.67 -1.65
C ASN A 55 0.57 21.35 -1.49
N GLY A 56 0.24 20.13 -1.07
CA GLY A 56 -1.13 19.70 -0.85
C GLY A 56 -1.83 19.14 -2.10
N ILE A 57 -1.11 18.91 -3.20
CA ILE A 57 -1.67 18.45 -4.47
C ILE A 57 -1.33 16.97 -4.72
N TYR A 58 -2.35 16.16 -5.03
CA TYR A 58 -2.15 14.78 -5.47
C TYR A 58 -1.64 14.75 -6.91
N GLU A 59 -0.50 14.09 -7.16
CA GLU A 59 0.17 14.04 -8.48
C GLU A 59 -0.76 13.69 -9.65
N ASN A 60 -1.65 12.70 -9.47
CA ASN A 60 -2.61 12.27 -10.50
C ASN A 60 -4.07 12.57 -10.10
N GLY A 61 -4.25 13.62 -9.30
CA GLY A 61 -5.56 14.08 -8.84
C GLY A 61 -6.27 13.11 -7.89
N TYR A 62 -7.52 13.44 -7.60
CA TYR A 62 -8.38 12.65 -6.73
C TYR A 62 -9.83 12.66 -7.24
N ILE A 63 -10.60 11.67 -6.77
CA ILE A 63 -12.04 11.55 -6.96
C ILE A 63 -12.67 11.38 -5.59
N ILE A 64 -13.66 12.23 -5.28
CA ILE A 64 -14.48 12.08 -4.08
C ILE A 64 -15.59 11.06 -4.36
N LEU A 65 -15.76 10.09 -3.47
CA LEU A 65 -16.84 9.12 -3.50
C LEU A 65 -17.83 9.46 -2.38
N ILE A 66 -19.05 9.83 -2.75
CA ILE A 66 -20.13 10.11 -1.80
C ILE A 66 -21.17 8.99 -1.90
N SER A 67 -21.71 8.53 -0.77
CA SER A 67 -22.83 7.57 -0.80
C SER A 67 -24.07 8.24 -1.40
N PRO A 68 -25.00 7.49 -2.02
CA PRO A 68 -26.23 8.07 -2.52
C PRO A 68 -27.08 8.67 -1.40
N GLU A 69 -27.11 8.06 -0.20
CA GLU A 69 -27.79 8.61 0.97
C GLU A 69 -27.29 10.03 1.28
N GLU A 70 -25.97 10.22 1.34
CA GLU A 70 -25.37 11.53 1.59
C GLU A 70 -25.59 12.49 0.42
N TYR A 71 -25.53 12.01 -0.83
CA TYR A 71 -25.69 12.88 -1.99
C TYR A 71 -27.12 13.40 -2.16
N PHE A 72 -28.13 12.60 -1.81
CA PHE A 72 -29.54 12.99 -1.93
C PHE A 72 -30.07 13.75 -0.71
N ASP A 73 -29.29 13.85 0.36
CA ASP A 73 -29.57 14.73 1.49
C ASP A 73 -29.38 16.22 1.10
N GLU A 74 -30.41 17.04 1.34
CA GLU A 74 -30.42 18.45 0.91
C GLU A 74 -29.42 19.33 1.70
N ALA A 75 -29.17 19.04 2.97
CA ALA A 75 -28.19 19.79 3.76
C ALA A 75 -26.77 19.49 3.26
N ILE A 76 -26.48 18.22 2.94
CA ILE A 76 -25.18 17.82 2.38
C ILE A 76 -25.00 18.40 0.98
N LYS A 77 -26.02 18.34 0.09
CA LYS A 77 -25.93 18.95 -1.26
C LYS A 77 -25.51 20.41 -1.21
N GLN A 78 -26.09 21.20 -0.30
CA GLN A 78 -25.72 22.61 -0.15
C GLN A 78 -24.24 22.77 0.20
N SER A 79 -23.73 21.91 1.09
CA SER A 79 -22.31 21.91 1.49
C SER A 79 -21.34 21.53 0.36
N LEU A 80 -21.76 20.73 -0.62
CA LEU A 80 -20.90 20.31 -1.73
C LEU A 80 -20.40 21.52 -2.54
N SER A 81 -21.29 22.48 -2.79
CA SER A 81 -20.96 23.72 -3.51
C SER A 81 -19.91 24.55 -2.77
N GLN A 82 -20.03 24.67 -1.44
CA GLN A 82 -19.08 25.38 -0.58
C GLN A 82 -17.70 24.71 -0.56
N LYS A 83 -17.66 23.38 -0.71
CA LYS A 83 -16.43 22.58 -0.79
C LYS A 83 -15.85 22.48 -2.20
N ALA A 84 -16.43 23.18 -3.19
CA ALA A 84 -16.09 23.07 -4.61
C ALA A 84 -16.14 21.62 -5.14
N LEU A 85 -17.06 20.82 -4.61
CA LEU A 85 -17.33 19.45 -5.06
C LEU A 85 -18.47 19.45 -6.07
N VAL A 86 -18.16 19.02 -7.28
CA VAL A 86 -19.07 19.05 -8.43
C VAL A 86 -19.20 17.66 -9.02
N LEU A 87 -20.43 17.16 -9.03
CA LEU A 87 -20.78 15.86 -9.57
C LEU A 87 -20.30 15.72 -11.02
N GLY A 88 -19.57 14.63 -11.29
CA GLY A 88 -18.98 14.33 -12.60
C GLY A 88 -17.73 15.12 -12.98
N LYS A 89 -17.25 16.03 -12.13
CA LYS A 89 -15.94 16.70 -12.28
C LYS A 89 -14.89 16.14 -11.32
N ASN A 90 -15.16 16.20 -10.02
CA ASN A 90 -14.29 15.69 -8.95
C ASN A 90 -15.04 14.85 -7.93
N LEU A 91 -16.36 14.69 -8.08
CA LEU A 91 -17.25 13.94 -7.21
C LEU A 91 -18.04 12.90 -8.01
N LEU A 92 -18.19 11.69 -7.46
CA LEU A 92 -19.08 10.64 -7.97
C LEU A 92 -19.98 10.12 -6.87
N VAL A 93 -21.23 9.82 -7.20
CA VAL A 93 -22.08 8.98 -6.34
C VAL A 93 -21.63 7.54 -6.47
N PHE A 94 -21.31 6.90 -5.34
CA PHE A 94 -20.82 5.53 -5.29
C PHE A 94 -21.86 4.58 -4.67
N TYR A 95 -22.33 3.64 -5.48
CA TYR A 95 -23.27 2.61 -5.06
C TYR A 95 -22.54 1.32 -4.69
N GLU A 96 -22.69 0.89 -3.44
CA GLU A 96 -22.04 -0.30 -2.87
C GLU A 96 -23.07 -1.37 -2.48
N THR A 97 -24.31 -0.99 -2.14
CA THR A 97 -25.34 -1.92 -1.68
C THR A 97 -26.55 -1.98 -2.61
N ARG A 98 -27.32 -3.07 -2.49
CA ARG A 98 -28.58 -3.22 -3.23
C ARG A 98 -29.62 -2.20 -2.80
N GLN A 99 -29.69 -1.93 -1.50
CA GLN A 99 -30.59 -0.95 -0.90
C GLN A 99 -30.32 0.46 -1.43
N GLN A 100 -29.04 0.85 -1.50
CA GLN A 100 -28.61 2.10 -2.13
C GLN A 100 -29.14 2.24 -3.56
N TRP A 101 -28.94 1.20 -4.38
CA TRP A 101 -29.36 1.20 -5.78
C TRP A 101 -30.88 1.31 -5.96
N ARG A 102 -31.66 0.64 -5.10
CA ARG A 102 -33.12 0.64 -5.16
C ARG A 102 -33.75 1.94 -4.64
N ASN A 103 -33.26 2.43 -3.51
CA ASN A 103 -33.84 3.60 -2.84
C ASN A 103 -33.45 4.91 -3.51
N PHE A 104 -32.26 4.95 -4.13
CA PHE A 104 -31.69 6.14 -4.72
C PHE A 104 -31.20 5.85 -6.14
N PRO A 105 -32.04 5.41 -7.08
CA PRO A 105 -31.58 5.05 -8.41
C PRO A 105 -30.90 6.26 -9.10
N PRO A 106 -29.85 6.03 -9.93
CA PRO A 106 -29.24 7.10 -10.72
C PRO A 106 -30.30 7.89 -11.50
N LEU A 107 -30.20 9.22 -11.47
CA LEU A 107 -31.19 10.08 -12.13
C LEU A 107 -31.17 9.94 -13.66
N ASN A 108 -32.29 10.28 -14.29
CA ASN A 108 -32.40 10.30 -15.75
C ASN A 108 -31.28 11.15 -16.38
N GLY A 109 -30.58 10.55 -17.36
CA GLY A 109 -29.46 11.17 -18.05
C GLY A 109 -28.09 11.00 -17.37
N TRP A 110 -28.03 10.48 -16.14
CA TRP A 110 -26.75 10.13 -15.52
C TRP A 110 -26.07 8.99 -16.27
N LYS A 111 -24.75 9.12 -16.42
CA LYS A 111 -23.90 8.11 -17.05
C LYS A 111 -22.88 7.56 -16.06
N PRO A 112 -22.51 6.27 -16.16
CA PRO A 112 -21.40 5.74 -15.40
C PRO A 112 -20.09 6.48 -15.74
N ALA A 113 -19.28 6.76 -14.72
CA ALA A 113 -17.98 7.39 -14.89
C ALA A 113 -17.01 6.53 -15.72
N SER A 114 -16.19 7.20 -16.53
CA SER A 114 -15.30 6.58 -17.52
C SER A 114 -13.91 7.21 -17.60
N ALA A 115 -13.62 8.26 -16.82
CA ALA A 115 -12.31 8.91 -16.75
C ALA A 115 -11.87 9.09 -15.29
N ARG A 116 -10.55 8.99 -15.05
CA ARG A 116 -9.94 9.15 -13.71
C ARG A 116 -9.57 10.59 -13.37
N ASN A 117 -9.62 11.48 -14.36
CA ASN A 117 -9.31 12.90 -14.25
C ASN A 117 -10.54 13.71 -14.62
N SER A 118 -10.67 14.90 -14.04
CA SER A 118 -11.76 15.82 -14.35
C SER A 118 -11.74 16.24 -15.84
N PRO A 119 -12.87 16.21 -16.56
CA PRO A 119 -14.17 15.67 -16.14
C PRO A 119 -14.22 14.13 -16.16
N LEU A 120 -14.93 13.53 -15.20
CA LEU A 120 -14.93 12.07 -14.95
C LEU A 120 -15.72 11.24 -15.98
N GLY A 121 -16.34 11.91 -16.95
CA GLY A 121 -17.11 11.27 -18.03
C GLY A 121 -18.44 10.63 -17.60
N GLY A 122 -18.88 10.87 -16.35
CA GLY A 122 -20.13 10.37 -15.79
C GLY A 122 -20.31 10.82 -14.34
N GLN A 123 -21.48 10.56 -13.77
CA GLN A 123 -21.90 11.07 -12.46
C GLN A 123 -21.77 10.03 -11.35
N TYR A 124 -21.74 8.74 -11.70
CA TYR A 124 -21.80 7.68 -10.70
C TYR A 124 -20.95 6.47 -11.06
N VAL A 125 -20.74 5.62 -10.07
CA VAL A 125 -20.05 4.34 -10.18
C VAL A 125 -20.75 3.34 -9.26
N ALA A 126 -20.78 2.06 -9.65
CA ALA A 126 -21.45 1.02 -8.87
C ALA A 126 -20.59 -0.24 -8.75
N ARG A 127 -20.54 -0.79 -7.54
CA ARG A 127 -19.95 -2.08 -7.16
C ARG A 127 -20.90 -2.79 -6.20
N VAL A 128 -22.10 -3.13 -6.69
CA VAL A 128 -23.12 -3.79 -5.88
C VAL A 128 -23.02 -5.30 -6.07
N PRO A 129 -22.78 -6.08 -4.99
CA PRO A 129 -22.69 -7.53 -5.07
C PRO A 129 -24.03 -8.17 -5.47
N ALA A 130 -23.97 -9.45 -5.86
CA ALA A 130 -25.15 -10.28 -6.03
C ALA A 130 -25.68 -10.69 -4.65
N THR A 131 -27.00 -10.78 -4.51
CA THR A 131 -27.66 -11.31 -3.33
C THR A 131 -28.14 -12.72 -3.65
N THR A 132 -27.64 -13.71 -2.89
CA THR A 132 -27.97 -15.13 -3.09
C THR A 132 -29.44 -15.46 -2.82
N SER A 133 -30.13 -14.63 -2.05
CA SER A 133 -31.52 -14.82 -1.66
C SER A 133 -32.55 -14.43 -2.73
N GLU A 134 -32.18 -13.61 -3.72
CA GLU A 134 -33.15 -12.99 -4.65
C GLU A 134 -32.83 -13.24 -6.15
N ASN A 135 -31.89 -14.13 -6.48
CA ASN A 135 -31.41 -14.38 -7.85
C ASN A 135 -30.96 -13.11 -8.61
N GLU A 136 -30.57 -12.05 -7.89
CA GLU A 136 -30.18 -10.79 -8.51
C GLU A 136 -28.71 -10.78 -8.92
N SER A 137 -28.46 -10.43 -10.19
CA SER A 137 -27.11 -10.29 -10.71
C SER A 137 -26.37 -9.08 -10.12
N LYS A 138 -25.04 -9.15 -10.12
CA LYS A 138 -24.16 -8.04 -9.70
C LYS A 138 -24.42 -6.78 -10.53
N ILE A 139 -24.38 -5.60 -9.89
CA ILE A 139 -24.44 -4.31 -10.60
C ILE A 139 -23.05 -3.68 -10.56
N ILE A 140 -22.36 -3.81 -11.70
CA ILE A 140 -21.06 -3.18 -11.92
C ILE A 140 -21.22 -2.14 -13.03
N ARG A 141 -21.00 -0.87 -12.69
CA ARG A 141 -21.09 0.28 -13.60
C ARG A 141 -19.89 1.20 -13.40
N GLY A 142 -19.33 1.70 -14.49
CA GLY A 142 -18.16 2.56 -14.48
C GLY A 142 -16.87 1.78 -14.16
N PHE A 143 -15.78 2.16 -14.83
CA PHE A 143 -14.46 1.53 -14.66
C PHE A 143 -14.46 -0.01 -14.69
N ASN A 144 -15.22 -0.61 -15.60
CA ASN A 144 -15.50 -2.06 -15.64
C ASN A 144 -15.05 -2.72 -16.95
N THR A 145 -14.29 -2.02 -17.80
CA THR A 145 -13.70 -2.59 -19.01
C THR A 145 -12.25 -2.99 -18.76
N SER A 146 -11.70 -3.93 -19.55
CA SER A 146 -10.32 -4.40 -19.39
C SER A 146 -9.28 -3.27 -19.46
N LYS A 147 -9.55 -2.23 -20.26
CA LYS A 147 -8.66 -1.05 -20.41
C LYS A 147 -8.84 -0.01 -19.30
N MET A 148 -10.00 0.02 -18.63
CA MET A 148 -10.38 1.05 -17.66
C MET A 148 -10.86 0.42 -16.35
N LYS A 149 -10.19 -0.62 -15.87
CA LYS A 149 -10.59 -1.28 -14.62
C LYS A 149 -10.13 -0.49 -13.40
N GLY A 150 -11.05 -0.23 -12.48
CA GLY A 150 -10.81 0.55 -11.26
C GLY A 150 -10.61 2.04 -11.51
N ALA A 151 -11.12 2.86 -10.59
CA ALA A 151 -11.12 4.32 -10.68
C ALA A 151 -9.87 4.98 -10.09
N GLY A 152 -9.18 4.30 -9.17
CA GLY A 152 -8.03 4.86 -8.47
C GLY A 152 -7.53 3.96 -7.35
N ILE A 153 -6.73 4.53 -6.45
CA ILE A 153 -6.17 3.85 -5.28
C ILE A 153 -6.86 4.33 -4.00
N ARG A 154 -6.70 3.58 -2.90
CA ARG A 154 -7.14 4.05 -1.58
C ARG A 154 -6.29 5.22 -1.14
N VAL A 155 -6.91 6.25 -0.55
CA VAL A 155 -6.21 7.47 -0.11
C VAL A 155 -5.05 7.20 0.84
N TYR A 156 -5.20 6.27 1.77
CA TYR A 156 -4.14 5.91 2.72
C TYR A 156 -2.95 5.18 2.08
N GLU A 157 -3.06 4.72 0.83
CA GLU A 157 -1.96 4.09 0.10
C GLU A 157 -1.07 5.10 -0.63
N TYR A 158 -1.49 6.37 -0.71
CA TYR A 158 -0.85 7.41 -1.51
C TYR A 158 0.58 7.72 -1.04
N ALA A 159 1.47 7.85 -2.02
CA ALA A 159 2.78 8.44 -1.90
C ALA A 159 3.17 9.04 -3.26
N ASP A 160 3.76 10.24 -3.27
CA ASP A 160 4.26 10.89 -4.48
C ASP A 160 5.50 10.17 -5.05
N ALA A 161 5.89 10.50 -6.29
CA ALA A 161 6.98 9.84 -6.99
C ALA A 161 8.34 9.99 -6.29
N GLU A 162 8.62 11.15 -5.69
CA GLU A 162 9.88 11.38 -4.97
C GLU A 162 9.89 10.59 -3.66
N THR A 163 8.78 10.58 -2.91
CA THR A 163 8.63 9.74 -1.71
C THR A 163 8.83 8.26 -2.04
N ILE A 164 8.19 7.74 -3.10
CA ILE A 164 8.37 6.36 -3.56
C ILE A 164 9.84 6.07 -3.88
N LYS A 165 10.52 7.00 -4.55
CA LYS A 165 11.94 6.87 -4.91
C LYS A 165 12.84 6.86 -3.68
N MET A 166 12.59 7.72 -2.68
CA MET A 166 13.32 7.72 -1.41
C MET A 166 13.12 6.39 -0.66
N CYS A 167 11.89 5.88 -0.60
CA CYS A 167 11.58 4.57 -0.02
C CYS A 167 12.39 3.46 -0.71
N LYS A 168 12.44 3.45 -2.04
CA LYS A 168 13.21 2.46 -2.81
C LYS A 168 14.70 2.51 -2.50
N PHE A 169 15.27 3.71 -2.38
CA PHE A 169 16.69 3.86 -2.01
C PHE A 169 16.98 3.38 -0.60
N GLN A 170 16.18 3.77 0.39
CA GLN A 170 16.38 3.33 1.77
C GLN A 170 16.25 1.80 1.87
N LEU A 171 15.25 1.20 1.23
CA LEU A 171 15.07 -0.25 1.23
C LEU A 171 16.23 -1.00 0.55
N GLU A 172 16.80 -0.46 -0.54
CA GLU A 172 17.99 -1.06 -1.13
C GLU A 172 19.21 -0.95 -0.20
N TYR A 173 19.42 0.21 0.41
CA TYR A 173 20.47 0.39 1.43
C TYR A 173 20.34 -0.63 2.56
N LEU A 174 19.13 -0.86 3.06
CA LEU A 174 18.85 -1.84 4.12
C LEU A 174 19.09 -3.28 3.65
N PHE A 175 18.84 -3.61 2.39
CA PHE A 175 19.21 -4.95 1.87
C PHE A 175 20.73 -5.16 1.95
N TRP A 176 21.52 -4.18 1.51
CA TRP A 176 22.98 -4.26 1.59
C TRP A 176 23.55 -4.18 3.01
N SER A 177 22.71 -3.78 3.98
CA SER A 177 23.04 -3.72 5.41
C SER A 177 22.64 -5.00 6.17
N CYS A 178 22.26 -6.07 5.48
CA CYS A 178 22.03 -7.37 6.11
C CYS A 178 23.36 -7.97 6.62
N LYS A 179 23.34 -8.59 7.79
CA LYS A 179 24.55 -9.09 8.47
C LYS A 179 25.31 -10.15 7.67
N ASP A 180 24.59 -10.99 6.94
CA ASP A 180 25.10 -12.12 6.15
C ASP A 180 25.35 -11.77 4.67
N ILE A 181 25.40 -10.48 4.31
CA ILE A 181 25.52 -10.07 2.90
C ILE A 181 26.77 -10.64 2.21
N ASN A 182 27.89 -10.75 2.93
CA ASN A 182 29.13 -11.34 2.41
C ASN A 182 29.02 -12.83 2.12
N GLU A 183 28.18 -13.56 2.86
CA GLU A 183 27.90 -14.96 2.58
C GLU A 183 27.11 -15.11 1.29
N LEU A 184 26.08 -14.27 1.10
CA LEU A 184 25.28 -14.24 -0.13
C LEU A 184 26.16 -13.94 -1.36
N ILE A 185 27.05 -12.94 -1.26
CA ILE A 185 27.97 -12.57 -2.35
C ILE A 185 28.79 -13.78 -2.81
N ARG A 186 29.38 -14.52 -1.86
CA ARG A 186 30.17 -15.73 -2.16
C ARG A 186 29.32 -16.86 -2.74
N GLU A 187 28.18 -17.15 -2.12
CA GLU A 187 27.29 -18.24 -2.55
C GLU A 187 26.75 -18.04 -3.97
N TYR A 188 26.41 -16.80 -4.33
CA TYR A 188 25.89 -16.46 -5.64
C TYR A 188 27.01 -16.12 -6.65
N ASN A 189 28.29 -16.31 -6.29
CA ASN A 189 29.46 -15.96 -7.11
C ASN A 189 29.37 -14.55 -7.72
N MET A 190 28.96 -13.58 -6.90
CA MET A 190 28.83 -12.20 -7.33
C MET A 190 30.22 -11.53 -7.41
N ASP A 191 30.40 -10.63 -8.38
CA ASP A 191 31.63 -9.85 -8.50
C ASP A 191 31.78 -8.90 -7.30
N GLU A 192 32.71 -9.22 -6.39
CA GLU A 192 32.93 -8.48 -5.14
C GLU A 192 33.29 -7.02 -5.38
N ALA A 193 34.03 -6.70 -6.44
CA ALA A 193 34.43 -5.32 -6.75
C ALA A 193 33.22 -4.49 -7.19
N LEU A 194 32.38 -5.06 -8.07
CA LEU A 194 31.13 -4.40 -8.51
C LEU A 194 30.11 -4.29 -7.37
N VAL A 195 30.01 -5.29 -6.50
CA VAL A 195 29.14 -5.22 -5.32
C VAL A 195 29.61 -4.11 -4.38
N LYS A 196 30.91 -4.05 -4.09
CA LYS A 196 31.48 -3.00 -3.24
C LYS A 196 31.23 -1.60 -3.81
N GLU A 197 31.38 -1.42 -5.12
CA GLU A 197 31.04 -0.15 -5.77
C GLU A 197 29.55 0.20 -5.58
N ARG A 198 28.65 -0.78 -5.74
CA ARG A 198 27.21 -0.57 -5.51
C ARG A 198 26.89 -0.20 -4.07
N ILE A 199 27.48 -0.91 -3.09
CA ILE A 199 27.29 -0.63 -1.67
C ILE A 199 27.76 0.78 -1.34
N ASN A 200 28.95 1.17 -1.81
CA ASN A 200 29.46 2.53 -1.62
C ASN A 200 28.53 3.59 -2.22
N LYS A 201 28.06 3.35 -3.45
CA LYS A 201 27.17 4.27 -4.16
C LYS A 201 25.81 4.41 -3.48
N ILE A 202 25.19 3.30 -3.07
CA ILE A 202 23.88 3.36 -2.40
C ILE A 202 24.00 3.96 -1.00
N THR A 203 25.09 3.67 -0.28
CA THR A 203 25.36 4.26 1.05
C THR A 203 25.55 5.77 0.93
N HIS A 204 26.38 6.24 0.00
CA HIS A 204 26.57 7.67 -0.25
C HIS A 204 25.26 8.36 -0.65
N ASN A 205 24.45 7.74 -1.51
CA ASN A 205 23.16 8.27 -1.89
C ASN A 205 22.16 8.32 -0.72
N ALA A 206 22.16 7.30 0.14
CA ALA A 206 21.30 7.27 1.32
C ALA A 206 21.73 8.35 2.32
N GLN A 207 23.02 8.51 2.59
CA GLN A 207 23.57 9.53 3.48
C GLN A 207 23.28 10.95 2.97
N SER A 208 23.59 11.25 1.70
CA SER A 208 23.34 12.58 1.10
C SER A 208 21.85 12.98 1.06
N LYS A 209 20.95 12.01 1.18
CA LYS A 209 19.50 12.21 1.21
C LYS A 209 18.90 12.11 2.61
N GLY A 210 19.73 11.94 3.64
CA GLY A 210 19.27 11.77 5.01
C GLY A 210 18.41 10.52 5.20
N LEU A 211 18.69 9.43 4.48
CA LEU A 211 17.98 8.14 4.54
C LEU A 211 18.74 7.06 5.35
N ALA A 212 19.97 7.38 5.79
CA ALA A 212 20.85 6.50 6.55
C ALA A 212 21.16 7.03 7.96
N ASP A 213 20.24 7.80 8.56
CA ASP A 213 20.35 8.23 9.95
C ASP A 213 20.21 7.02 10.88
N GLN A 214 21.31 6.61 11.51
CA GLN A 214 21.34 5.41 12.33
C GLN A 214 20.44 5.52 13.56
N ASP A 215 20.43 6.67 14.24
CA ASP A 215 19.61 6.87 15.44
C ASP A 215 18.13 6.76 15.08
N GLN A 216 17.73 7.35 13.96
CA GLN A 216 16.36 7.24 13.47
C GLN A 216 16.01 5.81 13.03
N LEU A 217 16.90 5.12 12.31
CA LEU A 217 16.67 3.73 11.89
C LEU A 217 16.57 2.77 13.09
N ILE A 218 17.38 2.96 14.14
CA ILE A 218 17.32 2.18 15.39
C ILE A 218 16.01 2.47 16.11
N LYS A 219 15.66 3.75 16.28
CA LYS A 219 14.42 4.19 16.94
C LYS A 219 13.18 3.57 16.29
N GLU A 220 13.16 3.50 14.96
CA GLU A 220 12.06 2.94 14.18
C GLU A 220 12.13 1.40 14.04
N ARG A 221 13.07 0.74 14.72
CA ARG A 221 13.24 -0.74 14.72
C ARG A 221 13.56 -1.31 13.33
N ILE A 222 14.31 -0.58 12.53
CA ILE A 222 14.70 -0.96 11.16
C ILE A 222 16.08 -1.61 11.12
N ILE A 223 17.01 -1.09 11.94
CA ILE A 223 18.33 -1.67 12.17
C ILE A 223 18.58 -1.85 13.67
N ASP A 224 19.57 -2.66 14.02
CA ASP A 224 20.08 -2.77 15.40
C ASP A 224 21.20 -1.75 15.70
N LYS A 225 21.76 -1.84 16.91
CA LYS A 225 22.85 -0.97 17.37
C LYS A 225 24.17 -1.18 16.61
N GLU A 226 24.34 -2.30 15.94
CA GLU A 226 25.52 -2.60 15.11
C GLU A 226 25.32 -2.12 13.65
N GLY A 227 24.12 -1.62 13.32
CA GLY A 227 23.78 -1.11 12.00
C GLY A 227 23.22 -2.17 11.05
N TYR A 228 22.88 -3.36 11.53
CA TYR A 228 22.34 -4.44 10.71
C TYR A 228 20.82 -4.40 10.61
N THR A 229 20.29 -4.68 9.43
CA THR A 229 18.85 -4.73 9.18
C THR A 229 18.18 -5.82 10.01
N ILE A 230 17.11 -5.45 10.72
CA ILE A 230 16.32 -6.35 11.56
C ILE A 230 14.85 -6.35 11.16
N CYS A 231 14.14 -7.41 11.54
CA CYS A 231 12.68 -7.44 11.44
C CYS A 231 12.06 -6.53 12.51
N PRO A 232 11.18 -5.57 12.13
CA PRO A 232 10.62 -4.63 13.10
C PRO A 232 9.86 -5.29 14.25
N LEU A 233 9.16 -6.40 14.00
CA LEU A 233 8.42 -7.10 15.05
C LEU A 233 9.33 -7.93 15.96
N CYS A 234 10.02 -8.93 15.41
CA CYS A 234 10.75 -9.93 16.22
C CYS A 234 12.19 -9.56 16.53
N LEU A 235 12.69 -8.43 16.00
CA LEU A 235 14.03 -7.88 16.21
C LEU A 235 15.20 -8.78 15.77
N LYS A 236 14.93 -9.94 15.17
CA LYS A 236 15.96 -10.80 14.57
C LYS A 236 16.52 -10.15 13.31
N HIS A 237 17.81 -10.37 13.04
CA HIS A 237 18.46 -9.99 11.79
C HIS A 237 17.67 -10.52 10.59
N ILE A 238 17.49 -9.67 9.59
CA ILE A 238 17.03 -10.11 8.28
C ILE A 238 18.22 -10.73 7.56
N SER A 239 18.05 -11.98 7.12
CA SER A 239 19.02 -12.63 6.25
C SER A 239 18.86 -12.13 4.80
N ALA A 240 19.98 -11.79 4.17
CA ALA A 240 20.05 -11.47 2.75
C ALA A 240 19.56 -12.65 1.89
N ARG A 241 19.82 -13.89 2.32
CA ARG A 241 19.30 -15.11 1.67
C ARG A 241 17.78 -15.15 1.68
N GLY A 242 17.14 -14.65 2.74
CA GLY A 242 15.68 -14.58 2.90
C GLY A 242 14.93 -13.80 1.81
N PHE A 243 15.64 -12.98 1.04
CA PHE A 243 15.09 -12.29 -0.14
C PHE A 243 15.05 -13.17 -1.39
N CYS A 244 15.90 -14.20 -1.43
CA CYS A 244 16.13 -15.09 -2.55
C CYS A 244 15.55 -16.50 -2.31
N SER A 245 15.35 -16.91 -1.05
CA SER A 245 14.69 -18.16 -0.65
C SER A 245 13.16 -18.05 -0.65
N ARG A 246 12.49 -19.08 -1.18
CA ARG A 246 11.04 -19.23 -1.05
C ARG A 246 10.74 -19.95 0.26
N ILE A 247 9.63 -19.60 0.92
CA ILE A 247 9.24 -20.23 2.19
C ILE A 247 8.98 -21.73 1.98
N GLN A 248 9.64 -22.59 2.76
CA GLN A 248 9.36 -24.03 2.77
C GLN A 248 7.95 -24.30 3.32
N GLN A 249 7.22 -25.21 2.67
CA GLN A 249 5.90 -25.62 3.14
C GLN A 249 6.02 -26.45 4.42
N ALA A 250 5.06 -26.28 5.33
CA ALA A 250 4.87 -27.24 6.39
C ALA A 250 4.55 -28.61 5.78
N GLU A 251 5.15 -29.67 6.32
CA GLU A 251 4.94 -31.05 5.88
C GLU A 251 3.44 -31.37 5.82
N GLY A 252 2.98 -31.94 4.70
CA GLY A 252 1.56 -32.26 4.46
C GLY A 252 0.68 -31.13 3.89
N ARG A 253 1.21 -29.93 3.63
CA ARG A 253 0.47 -28.83 2.95
C ARG A 253 0.99 -28.53 1.54
N ASN A 254 0.28 -28.99 0.50
CA ASN A 254 0.57 -28.65 -0.90
C ASN A 254 -0.22 -27.41 -1.36
N VAL A 255 0.43 -26.25 -1.41
CA VAL A 255 -0.12 -25.04 -2.05
C VAL A 255 0.55 -24.84 -3.42
N PRO A 256 -0.22 -24.73 -4.53
CA PRO A 256 0.34 -24.66 -5.88
C PRO A 256 1.02 -23.33 -6.26
N ASP A 257 0.75 -22.23 -5.54
CA ASP A 257 1.40 -20.93 -5.77
C ASP A 257 2.43 -20.61 -4.67
N LEU A 258 3.71 -20.94 -4.93
CA LEU A 258 4.83 -20.64 -4.05
C LEU A 258 5.65 -19.47 -4.61
N THR A 259 5.10 -18.26 -4.53
CA THR A 259 5.79 -17.01 -4.91
C THR A 259 6.23 -16.16 -3.71
N VAL A 260 5.95 -16.61 -2.48
CA VAL A 260 6.27 -15.88 -1.25
C VAL A 260 7.67 -16.25 -0.74
N THR A 261 8.50 -15.25 -0.50
CA THR A 261 9.82 -15.39 0.12
C THR A 261 9.75 -15.11 1.62
N GLU A 262 10.79 -15.48 2.34
CA GLU A 262 10.87 -15.29 3.80
C GLU A 262 10.84 -13.82 4.22
N VAL A 263 11.33 -12.91 3.37
CA VAL A 263 11.36 -11.47 3.63
C VAL A 263 10.32 -10.70 2.81
N SER A 264 9.62 -9.76 3.45
CA SER A 264 8.60 -8.91 2.84
C SER A 264 8.78 -7.45 3.23
N LEU A 265 8.19 -6.54 2.44
CA LEU A 265 8.08 -5.12 2.81
C LEU A 265 7.25 -5.02 4.09
N PHE A 266 7.77 -4.30 5.08
CA PHE A 266 7.14 -4.12 6.37
C PHE A 266 6.86 -2.63 6.60
N HIS A 267 5.63 -2.31 7.00
CA HIS A 267 5.25 -0.97 7.44
C HIS A 267 5.39 -0.92 8.96
N ILE A 268 6.28 -0.05 9.47
CA ILE A 268 6.53 0.07 10.92
C ILE A 268 5.28 0.60 11.62
N ARG A 269 4.72 1.68 11.07
CA ARG A 269 3.33 2.12 11.31
C ARG A 269 2.48 1.79 10.08
N GLU A 270 1.34 1.16 10.30
CA GLU A 270 0.41 0.72 9.28
C GLU A 270 -0.16 1.87 8.44
N LEU A 271 -0.69 1.54 7.27
CA LEU A 271 -1.31 2.55 6.41
C LEU A 271 -2.67 2.96 6.97
N ARG A 272 -2.83 4.24 7.29
CA ARG A 272 -4.07 4.84 7.82
C ARG A 272 -4.45 6.10 7.06
N THR A 273 -5.76 6.34 6.92
CA THR A 273 -6.29 7.56 6.29
C THR A 273 -5.71 8.79 6.99
N GLY A 274 -5.15 9.71 6.20
CA GLY A 274 -4.61 10.98 6.67
C GLY A 274 -3.21 10.92 7.30
N GLU A 275 -2.66 9.72 7.52
CA GLU A 275 -1.29 9.57 8.04
C GLU A 275 -0.23 9.41 6.94
N PHE A 276 -0.64 8.86 5.79
CA PHE A 276 0.21 8.68 4.59
C PHE A 276 1.54 8.00 4.89
N ASN A 277 1.46 6.85 5.56
CA ASN A 277 2.59 6.14 6.16
C ASN A 277 3.50 5.39 5.15
N HIS A 278 3.28 5.50 3.84
CA HIS A 278 4.23 4.96 2.86
C HIS A 278 5.35 5.98 2.60
N LYS A 279 6.32 6.06 3.53
CA LYS A 279 7.41 7.04 3.51
C LYS A 279 8.71 6.46 4.11
N PRO A 280 9.89 7.07 3.84
CA PRO A 280 11.12 6.69 4.51
C PRO A 280 10.99 6.69 6.04
N TYR A 281 11.79 5.86 6.71
CA TYR A 281 11.74 5.64 8.16
C TYR A 281 10.41 5.06 8.68
N ASN A 282 9.52 4.67 7.79
CA ASN A 282 8.33 3.89 8.13
C ASN A 282 8.23 2.59 7.32
N LEU A 283 9.19 2.35 6.43
CA LEU A 283 9.32 1.10 5.69
C LEU A 283 10.61 0.39 6.10
N GLY A 284 10.52 -0.93 6.23
CA GLY A 284 11.66 -1.79 6.48
C GLY A 284 11.48 -3.16 5.83
N TRP A 285 12.43 -4.04 6.09
CA TRP A 285 12.35 -5.44 5.72
C TRP A 285 11.94 -6.26 6.93
N GLY A 286 10.95 -7.14 6.77
CA GLY A 286 10.46 -7.97 7.86
C GLY A 286 10.21 -9.39 7.41
N HIS A 287 10.31 -10.33 8.35
CA HIS A 287 9.89 -11.71 8.11
C HIS A 287 8.42 -11.75 7.69
N HIS A 288 8.12 -12.53 6.66
CA HIS A 288 6.78 -12.65 6.10
C HIS A 288 5.76 -13.04 7.17
N HIS A 289 6.09 -14.03 8.02
CA HIS A 289 5.21 -14.44 9.12
C HIS A 289 4.92 -13.29 10.09
N CYS A 290 5.94 -12.53 10.51
CA CYS A 290 5.77 -11.37 11.36
C CYS A 290 4.84 -10.31 10.73
N ASN A 291 4.99 -10.08 9.43
CA ASN A 291 4.16 -9.12 8.69
C ASN A 291 2.69 -9.58 8.62
N VAL A 292 2.47 -10.88 8.41
CA VAL A 292 1.12 -11.48 8.42
C VAL A 292 0.44 -11.35 9.79
N VAL A 293 1.20 -11.53 10.88
CA VAL A 293 0.67 -11.41 12.25
C VAL A 293 0.33 -9.96 12.60
N VAL A 294 1.21 -9.01 12.25
CA VAL A 294 0.99 -7.59 12.57
C VAL A 294 -0.14 -6.97 11.75
N LYS A 295 -0.20 -7.30 10.46
CA LYS A 295 -1.23 -6.87 9.50
C LYS A 295 -1.57 -5.37 9.65
N ASP A 296 -2.84 -5.06 9.92
CA ASP A 296 -3.36 -3.69 10.04
C ASP A 296 -3.51 -3.27 11.52
N SER A 297 -3.14 -4.14 12.49
CA SER A 297 -3.19 -3.85 13.93
C SER A 297 -2.02 -2.98 14.39
N GLY A 298 -0.90 -3.04 13.68
CA GLY A 298 0.34 -2.36 14.07
C GLY A 298 1.15 -3.14 15.10
N ILE A 299 2.43 -2.78 15.24
CA ILE A 299 3.40 -3.52 16.07
C ILE A 299 2.98 -3.51 17.55
N ASP A 300 2.62 -2.35 18.10
CA ASP A 300 2.37 -2.20 19.53
C ASP A 300 1.12 -2.97 19.98
N ALA A 301 0.02 -2.85 19.24
CA ALA A 301 -1.20 -3.60 19.54
C ALA A 301 -1.00 -5.11 19.40
N THR A 302 -0.14 -5.54 18.47
CA THR A 302 0.21 -6.95 18.28
C THR A 302 1.03 -7.47 19.47
N LEU A 303 2.01 -6.71 19.94
CA LEU A 303 2.80 -7.09 21.11
C LEU A 303 1.94 -7.17 22.37
N GLU A 304 0.99 -6.25 22.54
CA GLU A 304 0.06 -6.29 23.67
C GLU A 304 -0.85 -7.52 23.61
N TRP A 305 -1.44 -7.79 22.45
CA TRP A 305 -2.24 -8.99 22.25
C TRP A 305 -1.45 -10.28 22.53
N MET A 306 -0.19 -10.36 22.10
CA MET A 306 0.69 -11.51 22.39
C MET A 306 0.90 -11.69 23.90
N ARG A 307 1.10 -10.60 24.66
CA ARG A 307 1.24 -10.66 26.12
C ARG A 307 -0.04 -11.17 26.78
N GLU A 308 -1.20 -10.68 26.37
CA GLU A 308 -2.48 -11.16 26.88
C GLU A 308 -2.70 -12.66 26.63
N VAL A 309 -2.35 -13.13 25.43
CA VAL A 309 -2.48 -14.56 25.07
C VAL A 309 -1.60 -15.42 25.97
N ILE A 310 -0.34 -15.03 26.18
CA ILE A 310 0.59 -15.75 27.08
C ILE A 310 0.03 -15.75 28.50
N ALA A 311 -0.36 -14.59 29.03
CA ALA A 311 -0.90 -14.47 30.40
C ALA A 311 -2.14 -15.34 30.64
N ARG A 312 -3.05 -15.48 29.65
CA ARG A 312 -4.22 -16.35 29.76
C ARG A 312 -3.86 -17.84 29.75
N ASN A 313 -2.79 -18.23 29.03
CA ASN A 313 -2.33 -19.62 28.99
C ASN A 313 -1.53 -20.00 30.24
N ASP A 314 -0.76 -19.08 30.80
CA ASP A 314 -0.01 -19.30 32.05
C ASP A 314 -0.93 -19.37 33.28
N ALA A 315 -2.15 -18.86 33.17
CA ALA A 315 -3.18 -18.93 34.22
C ALA A 315 -4.03 -20.22 34.19
N LEU A 316 -3.75 -21.14 33.25
CA LEU A 316 -4.35 -22.49 33.18
C LEU A 316 -3.51 -23.51 33.97
#